data_AF-A0A1N7Q3D3-F1
#
_entry.id   AF-A0A1N7Q3D3-F1
#
_cell.length_a   1.000
_cell.length_b   1.000
_cell.length_c   1.000
_cell.angle_alpha   90.00
_cell.angle_beta   90.00
_cell.angle_gamma   90.00
#
_symmetry.space_group_name_H-M   'P 1'
#
loop_
_entity.id
_entity.type
_entity.pdbx_description
1 polymer ?
#
loop_
_entity_poly.entity_id
_entity_poly.type
_entity_poly.pdbx_seq_one_letter_code
_entity_poly.pdbx_strand_id
1 'polypeptide(L)'
;MSGQGSYFVDVIGFGQSVDIMPMVREALTQCVLRHDFSELEVAELVEMAVRGKRIPAATTDRIEGQMLWVLTRYVISRVQSEYRVGQIRDAVSNGSRTHVTLQSLGPDPLCDGALKLFGRWLRVDELLPFPLDGCECERCGCDYRTYTRRDAARAHPDWPDLTA
;
A
#
# COMPACT_ATOMS: atom_id res chain seq x y z
N MET A 1 -5.26 -31.60 11.63
CA MET A 1 -5.07 -31.05 10.27
C MET A 1 -5.40 -29.58 10.33
N SER A 2 -4.37 -28.77 10.12
CA SER A 2 -4.32 -27.32 10.26
C SER A 2 -5.30 -26.63 9.30
N GLY A 3 -6.25 -25.88 9.87
CA GLY A 3 -7.19 -25.10 9.09
C GLY A 3 -6.45 -24.05 8.27
N GLN A 4 -6.61 -24.11 6.95
CA GLN A 4 -6.43 -22.96 6.08
C GLN A 4 -7.55 -21.96 6.42
N GLY A 5 -7.38 -21.21 7.51
CA GLY A 5 -8.24 -20.08 7.81
C GLY A 5 -7.88 -18.97 6.85
N SER A 6 -8.73 -18.73 5.85
CA SER A 6 -8.72 -17.48 5.11
C SER A 6 -9.07 -16.35 6.09
N TYR A 7 -8.13 -15.42 6.32
CA TYR A 7 -8.36 -14.30 7.23
C TYR A 7 -9.00 -13.16 6.47
N PHE A 8 -10.33 -13.10 6.53
CA PHE A 8 -11.12 -12.09 5.84
C PHE A 8 -11.31 -10.84 6.71
N VAL A 9 -10.80 -9.69 6.25
CA VAL A 9 -10.92 -8.42 6.96
C VAL A 9 -11.43 -7.33 6.01
N ASP A 10 -12.37 -6.49 6.47
CA ASP A 10 -12.76 -5.26 5.78
C ASP A 10 -11.78 -4.13 6.13
N VAL A 11 -10.70 -4.03 5.33
CA VAL A 11 -9.58 -3.10 5.54
C VAL A 11 -9.89 -1.68 5.06
N ILE A 12 -10.87 -1.54 4.18
CA ILE A 12 -11.18 -0.30 3.46
C ILE A 12 -12.52 0.32 3.91
N GLY A 13 -13.31 -0.36 4.74
CA GLY A 13 -14.55 0.17 5.32
C GLY A 13 -15.71 0.26 4.33
N PHE A 14 -15.67 -0.53 3.25
CA PHE A 14 -16.70 -0.54 2.20
C PHE A 14 -17.53 -1.83 2.20
N GLY A 15 -17.44 -2.66 3.26
CA GLY A 15 -18.21 -3.88 3.39
C GLY A 15 -17.68 -5.07 2.58
N GLN A 16 -16.51 -4.94 1.94
CA GLN A 16 -15.85 -6.03 1.23
C GLN A 16 -14.71 -6.60 2.07
N SER A 17 -14.86 -7.84 2.51
CA SER A 17 -13.80 -8.55 3.23
C SER A 17 -12.82 -9.21 2.27
N VAL A 18 -11.52 -9.08 2.55
CA VAL A 18 -10.41 -9.55 1.70
C VAL A 18 -9.58 -10.54 2.48
N ASP A 19 -9.10 -11.62 1.84
CA ASP A 19 -8.14 -12.53 2.46
C ASP A 19 -6.78 -11.84 2.55
N ILE A 20 -6.38 -11.47 3.76
CA ILE A 20 -5.13 -10.75 3.99
C ILE A 20 -3.92 -11.69 4.16
N MET A 21 -4.12 -13.01 4.25
CA MET A 21 -3.02 -13.95 4.50
C MET A 21 -1.89 -13.89 3.46
N PRO A 22 -2.16 -13.81 2.14
CA PRO A 22 -1.10 -13.67 1.15
C PRO A 22 -0.28 -12.39 1.34
N MET A 23 -0.94 -11.29 1.69
CA MET A 23 -0.30 -9.98 1.90
C MET A 23 0.52 -9.96 3.19
N VAL A 24 0.04 -10.61 4.24
CA VAL A 24 0.80 -10.82 5.48
C VAL A 24 2.08 -11.62 5.20
N ARG A 25 1.98 -12.71 4.43
CA ARG A 25 3.15 -13.52 4.05
C ARG A 25 4.18 -12.71 3.27
N GLU A 26 3.73 -11.99 2.25
CA GLU A 26 4.62 -11.15 1.44
C GLU A 26 5.31 -10.09 2.31
N ALA A 27 4.56 -9.37 3.14
CA ALA A 27 5.10 -8.35 4.04
C ALA A 27 6.14 -8.93 5.01
N LEU A 28 5.89 -10.12 5.57
CA LEU A 28 6.83 -10.79 6.47
C LEU A 28 8.14 -11.19 5.80
N THR A 29 8.10 -11.61 4.52
CA THR A 29 9.34 -11.92 3.78
C THR A 29 10.23 -10.71 3.52
N GLN A 30 9.66 -9.51 3.54
CA GLN A 30 10.35 -8.24 3.28
C GLN A 30 10.62 -7.45 4.57
N CYS A 31 10.21 -7.97 5.72
CA CYS A 31 10.36 -7.30 7.01
C CYS A 31 11.81 -7.35 7.48
N VAL A 32 12.43 -6.19 7.63
CA VAL A 32 13.81 -6.05 8.14
C VAL A 32 13.89 -6.09 9.68
N LEU A 33 12.74 -6.08 10.35
CA LEU A 33 12.62 -5.97 11.80
C LEU A 33 12.62 -7.37 12.42
N ARG A 34 13.33 -7.54 13.54
CA ARG A 34 13.29 -8.81 14.30
C ARG A 34 11.96 -8.93 15.05
N HIS A 35 11.27 -10.06 14.86
CA HIS A 35 10.05 -10.41 15.59
C HIS A 35 9.91 -11.93 15.73
N ASP A 36 9.07 -12.38 16.65
CA ASP A 36 8.78 -13.79 16.94
C ASP A 36 7.35 -14.22 16.58
N PHE A 37 6.55 -13.32 16.00
CA PHE A 37 5.18 -13.62 15.58
C PHE A 37 5.11 -14.58 14.40
N SER A 38 4.16 -15.50 14.48
CA SER A 38 3.68 -16.27 13.35
C SER A 38 2.87 -15.42 12.38
N GLU A 39 2.72 -15.90 11.13
CA GLU A 39 1.84 -15.28 10.13
C GLU A 39 0.41 -15.09 10.65
N LEU A 40 -0.06 -16.04 11.47
CA LEU A 40 -1.38 -16.06 12.06
C LEU A 40 -1.57 -14.90 13.05
N GLU A 41 -0.65 -14.76 14.00
CA GLU A 41 -0.69 -13.69 14.99
C GLU A 41 -0.65 -12.31 14.31
N VAL A 42 0.14 -12.17 13.23
CA VAL A 42 0.17 -10.92 12.46
C VAL A 42 -1.17 -10.63 11.78
N ALA A 43 -1.81 -11.63 11.17
CA ALA A 43 -3.12 -11.46 10.53
C ALA A 43 -4.19 -11.01 11.55
N GLU A 44 -4.20 -11.63 12.74
CA GLU A 44 -5.09 -11.24 13.83
C GLU A 44 -4.83 -9.79 14.29
N LEU A 45 -3.57 -9.38 14.39
CA LEU A 45 -3.19 -8.03 14.79
C LEU A 45 -3.61 -6.98 13.75
N VAL A 46 -3.48 -7.30 12.45
CA VAL A 46 -3.98 -6.46 11.36
C VAL A 46 -5.49 -6.35 11.42
N GLU A 47 -6.23 -7.45 11.62
CA GLU A 47 -7.68 -7.43 11.79
C GLU A 47 -8.10 -6.53 12.95
N MET A 48 -7.44 -6.67 14.10
CA MET A 48 -7.71 -5.85 15.28
C MET A 48 -7.46 -4.37 15.01
N ALA A 49 -6.30 -4.03 14.43
CA ALA A 49 -5.92 -2.65 14.14
C ALA A 49 -6.91 -1.97 13.18
N VAL A 50 -7.25 -2.65 12.09
CA VAL A 50 -8.21 -2.18 11.09
C VAL A 50 -9.58 -1.91 11.71
N ARG A 51 -10.05 -2.78 12.61
CA ARG A 51 -11.35 -2.62 13.28
C ARG A 51 -11.32 -1.67 14.47
N GLY A 52 -10.21 -0.95 14.67
CA GLY A 52 -10.03 -0.03 15.79
C GLY A 52 -10.02 -0.71 17.17
N LYS A 53 -9.78 -2.03 17.21
CA LYS A 53 -9.66 -2.76 18.48
C LYS A 53 -8.29 -2.51 19.08
N ARG A 54 -8.26 -2.34 20.40
CA ARG A 54 -7.01 -2.15 21.16
C ARG A 54 -6.20 -3.43 21.16
N ILE A 55 -4.91 -3.31 20.85
CA ILE A 55 -3.95 -4.41 20.93
C ILE A 55 -3.56 -4.66 22.41
N PRO A 56 -3.50 -5.93 22.89
CA PRO A 56 -3.14 -6.24 24.28
C PRO A 56 -1.72 -5.80 24.65
N ALA A 57 -1.53 -5.30 25.87
CA ALA A 57 -0.23 -4.83 26.36
C ALA A 57 0.86 -5.91 26.32
N ALA A 58 0.54 -7.15 26.68
CA ALA A 58 1.49 -8.27 26.62
C ALA A 58 2.01 -8.56 25.20
N THR A 59 1.21 -8.28 24.16
CA THR A 59 1.64 -8.38 22.75
C THR A 59 2.55 -7.21 22.39
N THR A 60 2.25 -6.01 22.89
CA THR A 60 3.09 -4.82 22.73
C THR A 60 4.46 -5.00 23.41
N ASP A 61 4.51 -5.67 24.56
CA ASP A 61 5.73 -5.90 25.35
C ASP A 61 6.67 -6.95 24.73
N ARG A 62 6.13 -7.92 23.95
CA ARG A 62 6.94 -8.84 23.12
C ARG A 62 7.72 -8.13 22.02
N ILE A 63 7.34 -6.90 21.71
CA ILE A 63 7.92 -6.07 20.68
C ILE A 63 8.79 -5.05 21.37
N GLU A 64 9.97 -5.50 21.83
CA GLU A 64 11.03 -4.57 22.20
C GLU A 64 11.26 -3.62 21.00
N GLY A 65 10.83 -2.36 21.12
CA GLY A 65 11.11 -1.32 20.12
C GLY A 65 9.95 -0.75 19.30
N GLN A 66 8.68 -0.91 19.70
CA GLN A 66 7.52 -0.19 19.08
C GLN A 66 7.22 -0.53 17.60
N MET A 67 7.69 -1.69 17.12
CA MET A 67 7.63 -2.08 15.70
C MET A 67 6.27 -2.62 15.21
N LEU A 68 5.31 -2.85 16.13
CA LEU A 68 4.00 -3.41 15.80
C LEU A 68 3.21 -2.53 14.82
N TRP A 69 3.25 -1.23 15.09
CA TRP A 69 2.57 -0.24 14.27
C TRP A 69 3.16 -0.22 12.87
N VAL A 70 4.49 -0.37 12.74
CA VAL A 70 5.18 -0.41 11.45
C VAL A 70 4.76 -1.63 10.64
N LEU A 71 4.72 -2.81 11.27
CA LEU A 71 4.36 -4.06 10.61
C LEU A 71 2.89 -4.11 10.19
N THR A 72 1.98 -3.72 11.08
CA THR A 72 0.54 -3.64 10.77
C THR A 72 0.24 -2.58 9.73
N ARG A 73 0.87 -1.39 9.82
CA ARG A 73 0.76 -0.33 8.80
C ARG A 73 1.27 -0.79 7.44
N TYR A 74 2.37 -1.54 7.39
CA TYR A 74 2.90 -2.08 6.13
C TYR A 74 1.85 -2.93 5.41
N VAL A 75 1.25 -3.90 6.11
CA VAL A 75 0.21 -4.78 5.53
C VAL A 75 -1.03 -3.98 5.13
N ILE A 76 -1.50 -3.08 5.99
CA ILE A 76 -2.68 -2.24 5.70
C ILE A 76 -2.42 -1.36 4.47
N SER A 77 -1.27 -0.72 4.38
CA SER A 77 -0.89 0.11 3.22
C SER A 77 -0.81 -0.72 1.94
N ARG A 78 -0.32 -1.96 2.00
CA ARG A 78 -0.33 -2.89 0.87
C ARG A 78 -1.72 -3.19 0.35
N VAL A 79 -2.60 -3.63 1.24
CA VAL A 79 -3.99 -3.93 0.89
C VAL A 79 -4.66 -2.69 0.28
N GLN A 80 -4.59 -1.55 0.97
CA GLN A 80 -5.24 -0.32 0.52
C GLN A 80 -4.72 0.15 -0.83
N SER A 81 -3.42 0.01 -1.08
CA SER A 81 -2.81 0.39 -2.34
C SER A 81 -3.22 -0.52 -3.49
N GLU A 82 -3.34 -1.83 -3.28
CA GLU A 82 -3.83 -2.75 -4.31
C GLU A 82 -5.25 -2.38 -4.79
N TYR A 83 -6.15 -2.09 -3.85
CA TYR A 83 -7.48 -1.61 -4.17
C TYR A 83 -7.45 -0.27 -4.91
N ARG A 84 -6.62 0.66 -4.44
CA ARG A 84 -6.46 1.96 -5.08
C ARG A 84 -5.95 1.82 -6.51
N VAL A 85 -4.96 0.96 -6.75
CA VAL A 85 -4.45 0.65 -8.08
C VAL A 85 -5.57 0.11 -8.96
N GLY A 86 -6.35 -0.86 -8.48
CA GLY A 86 -7.52 -1.39 -9.21
C GLY A 86 -8.48 -0.30 -9.67
N GLN A 87 -8.88 0.61 -8.75
CA GLN A 87 -9.74 1.75 -9.07
C GLN A 87 -9.13 2.68 -10.12
N ILE A 88 -7.82 2.91 -10.07
CA ILE A 88 -7.12 3.72 -11.07
C ILE A 88 -7.15 3.02 -12.43
N ARG A 89 -6.89 1.70 -12.47
CA ARG A 89 -6.95 0.92 -13.72
C ARG A 89 -8.33 0.98 -14.36
N ASP A 90 -9.39 0.89 -13.56
CA ASP A 90 -10.77 1.00 -14.04
C ASP A 90 -11.07 2.42 -14.58
N ALA A 91 -10.62 3.45 -13.87
CA ALA A 91 -10.78 4.85 -14.28
C ALA A 91 -9.98 5.22 -15.55
N VAL A 92 -8.85 4.55 -15.79
CA VAL A 92 -8.09 4.70 -17.04
C VAL A 92 -8.80 3.96 -18.17
N SER A 93 -9.24 2.73 -17.91
CA SER A 93 -9.91 1.89 -18.92
C SER A 93 -11.22 2.49 -19.41
N ASN A 94 -11.96 3.19 -18.54
CA ASN A 94 -13.20 3.88 -18.90
C ASN A 94 -13.00 5.29 -19.49
N GLY A 95 -11.74 5.75 -19.60
CA GLY A 95 -11.38 7.06 -20.18
C GLY A 95 -11.65 8.28 -19.28
N SER A 96 -12.08 8.10 -18.03
CA SER A 96 -12.36 9.22 -17.12
C SER A 96 -11.10 9.89 -16.58
N ARG A 97 -10.00 9.14 -16.43
CA ARG A 97 -8.68 9.64 -16.00
C ARG A 97 -7.62 8.98 -16.85
N THR A 98 -6.90 9.74 -17.68
CA THR A 98 -6.00 9.17 -18.68
C THR A 98 -4.52 9.24 -18.29
N HIS A 99 -4.19 10.02 -17.25
CA HIS A 99 -2.81 10.28 -16.86
C HIS A 99 -2.62 10.02 -15.37
N VAL A 100 -1.59 9.24 -15.02
CA VAL A 100 -1.27 8.88 -13.64
C VAL A 100 0.19 9.25 -13.37
N THR A 101 0.49 9.79 -12.19
CA THR A 101 1.87 10.02 -11.73
C THR A 101 2.02 9.55 -10.30
N LEU A 102 3.24 9.20 -9.93
CA LEU A 102 3.63 9.09 -8.53
C LEU A 102 3.84 10.49 -7.95
N GLN A 103 3.37 10.71 -6.73
CA GLN A 103 3.57 11.95 -5.97
C GLN A 103 4.19 11.62 -4.60
N SER A 104 5.13 12.45 -4.14
CA SER A 104 5.59 12.46 -2.74
C SER A 104 4.73 13.42 -1.92
N LEU A 105 4.29 12.98 -0.74
CA LEU A 105 3.49 13.74 0.22
C LEU A 105 4.33 14.40 1.31
N GLY A 106 5.64 14.14 1.35
CA GLY A 106 6.53 14.63 2.41
C GLY A 106 7.92 15.02 1.88
N PRO A 107 8.75 15.65 2.75
CA PRO A 107 10.13 15.99 2.42
C PRO A 107 11.07 14.78 2.42
N ASP A 108 10.57 13.61 2.81
CA ASP A 108 11.35 12.39 2.93
C ASP A 108 11.88 11.91 1.56
N PRO A 109 13.09 11.32 1.53
CA PRO A 109 13.68 10.81 0.31
C PRO A 109 12.81 9.70 -0.29
N LEU A 110 12.73 9.69 -1.62
CA LEU A 110 12.07 8.61 -2.36
C LEU A 110 12.88 7.33 -2.25
N CYS A 111 12.19 6.20 -2.05
CA CYS A 111 12.81 4.88 -2.11
C CYS A 111 13.22 4.51 -3.54
N ASP A 112 14.08 3.49 -3.67
CA ASP A 112 14.57 3.00 -4.96
C ASP A 112 13.44 2.61 -5.92
N GLY A 113 12.37 2.00 -5.41
CA GLY A 113 11.18 1.71 -6.19
C GLY A 113 10.48 2.97 -6.70
N ALA A 114 10.32 3.99 -5.85
CA ALA A 114 9.69 5.25 -6.20
C ALA A 114 10.52 6.05 -7.21
N LEU A 115 11.85 6.07 -7.07
CA LEU A 115 12.76 6.77 -7.98
C LEU A 115 12.62 6.31 -9.44
N LYS A 116 12.29 5.03 -9.67
CA LYS A 116 12.08 4.47 -11.03
C LYS A 116 10.79 4.98 -11.69
N LEU A 117 9.82 5.43 -10.90
CA LEU A 117 8.48 5.81 -11.34
C LEU A 117 8.27 7.33 -11.31
N PHE A 118 9.05 8.05 -10.50
CA PHE A 118 8.84 9.47 -10.25
C PHE A 118 9.15 10.36 -11.46
N GLY A 119 8.44 11.48 -11.58
CA GLY A 119 8.73 12.53 -12.57
C GLY A 119 8.26 12.23 -14.00
N ARG A 120 7.29 11.33 -14.18
CA ARG A 120 6.71 11.01 -15.48
C ARG A 120 5.27 10.51 -15.38
N TRP A 121 4.58 10.48 -16.52
CA TRP A 121 3.34 9.73 -16.63
C TRP A 121 3.60 8.22 -16.56
N LEU A 122 2.79 7.54 -15.77
CA LEU A 122 2.81 6.09 -15.57
C LEU A 122 1.76 5.42 -16.44
N ARG A 123 2.13 4.30 -17.03
CA ARG A 123 1.20 3.37 -17.66
C ARG A 123 0.50 2.51 -16.62
N VAL A 124 -0.64 1.93 -17.00
CA VAL A 124 -1.50 1.12 -16.12
C VAL A 124 -0.79 -0.14 -15.59
N ASP A 125 0.07 -0.73 -16.40
CA ASP A 125 0.90 -1.89 -16.09
C ASP A 125 2.10 -1.56 -15.20
N GLU A 126 2.48 -0.29 -15.11
CA GLU A 126 3.55 0.19 -14.21
C GLU A 126 3.05 0.52 -12.80
N LEU A 127 1.73 0.48 -12.57
CA LEU A 127 1.15 0.73 -11.25
C LEU A 127 1.41 -0.46 -10.33
N LEU A 128 2.26 -0.24 -9.33
CA LEU A 128 2.61 -1.21 -8.30
C LEU A 128 1.96 -0.82 -6.97
N PRO A 129 1.45 -1.78 -6.19
CA PRO A 129 0.94 -1.48 -4.87
C PRO A 129 2.07 -1.08 -3.90
N PHE A 130 1.81 -0.06 -3.09
CA PHE A 130 2.68 0.37 -2.00
C PHE A 130 2.76 -0.68 -0.89
N PRO A 131 3.75 -0.63 0.00
CA PRO A 131 5.01 0.08 -0.20
C PRO A 131 5.76 -0.48 -1.42
N LEU A 132 6.46 0.40 -2.13
CA LEU A 132 7.33 -0.01 -3.23
C LEU A 132 8.62 -0.63 -2.69
N ASP A 133 9.36 -1.34 -3.54
CA ASP A 133 10.66 -1.90 -3.18
C ASP A 133 11.58 -0.85 -2.57
N GLY A 134 12.16 -1.18 -1.41
CA GLY A 134 13.06 -0.30 -0.65
C GLY A 134 12.37 0.83 0.12
N CYS A 135 11.04 0.84 0.24
CA CYS A 135 10.28 1.85 0.96
C CYS A 135 10.23 1.53 2.46
N GLU A 136 10.70 2.48 3.29
CA GLU A 136 10.55 2.43 4.74
C GLU A 136 9.19 3.04 5.13
N CYS A 137 8.18 2.21 5.41
CA CYS A 137 6.79 2.64 5.63
C CYS A 137 6.58 3.66 6.77
N GLU A 138 7.55 3.83 7.67
CA GLU A 138 7.50 4.89 8.67
C GLU A 138 7.65 6.29 8.07
N ARG A 139 8.39 6.43 6.96
CA ARG A 139 8.80 7.71 6.36
C ARG A 139 8.29 7.90 4.92
N CYS A 140 8.09 6.82 4.20
CA CYS A 140 7.78 6.85 2.79
C CYS A 140 6.31 7.26 2.55
N GLY A 141 6.09 8.51 2.13
CA GLY A 141 4.77 9.09 1.85
C GLY A 141 4.47 9.19 0.35
N CYS A 142 4.50 8.07 -0.38
CA CYS A 142 4.17 8.05 -1.81
C CYS A 142 2.69 7.77 -2.04
N ASP A 143 2.09 8.41 -3.05
CA ASP A 143 0.73 8.12 -3.51
C ASP A 143 0.61 8.29 -5.03
N TYR A 144 -0.41 7.66 -5.63
CA TYR A 144 -0.75 7.84 -7.03
C TYR A 144 -1.79 8.94 -7.22
N ARG A 145 -1.45 9.89 -8.09
CA ARG A 145 -2.36 10.96 -8.49
C ARG A 145 -2.80 10.79 -9.92
N THR A 146 -4.11 10.89 -10.13
CA THR A 146 -4.75 10.73 -11.43
C THR A 146 -5.26 12.06 -11.98
N TYR A 147 -5.11 12.28 -13.27
CA TYR A 147 -5.50 13.51 -13.97
C TYR A 147 -6.43 13.19 -15.14
N THR A 148 -7.33 14.12 -15.43
CA THR A 148 -7.96 14.17 -16.75
C THR A 148 -6.96 14.72 -17.76
N ARG A 149 -7.17 14.49 -19.06
CA ARG A 149 -6.30 15.06 -20.11
C ARG A 149 -6.11 16.59 -19.98
N ARG A 150 -7.19 17.31 -19.67
CA ARG A 150 -7.17 18.77 -19.50
C ARG A 150 -6.36 19.18 -18.27
N ASP A 151 -6.52 18.47 -17.15
CA ASP A 151 -5.78 18.77 -15.92
C ASP A 151 -4.29 18.42 -16.07
N ALA A 152 -3.98 17.34 -16.80
CA ALA A 152 -2.62 16.91 -17.09
C ALA A 152 -1.86 17.98 -17.89
N ALA A 153 -2.46 18.49 -18.97
CA ALA A 153 -1.88 19.57 -19.78
C ALA A 153 -1.64 20.87 -19.00
N ARG A 154 -2.40 21.11 -17.93
CA ARG A 154 -2.20 22.26 -17.05
C ARG A 154 -1.12 22.03 -16.00
N ALA A 155 -1.10 20.84 -15.40
CA ALA A 155 -0.18 20.52 -14.31
C ALA A 155 1.25 20.26 -14.81
N HIS A 156 1.39 19.61 -15.96
CA HIS A 156 2.68 19.23 -16.55
C HIS A 156 2.65 19.47 -18.06
N PRO A 157 2.70 20.73 -18.52
CA PRO A 157 2.58 21.07 -19.94
C PRO A 157 3.73 20.49 -20.79
N ASP A 158 4.89 20.26 -20.17
CA ASP A 158 6.09 19.78 -20.84
C ASP A 158 6.20 18.25 -20.90
N TRP A 159 5.28 17.52 -20.26
CA TRP A 159 5.30 16.06 -20.26
C TRP A 159 4.55 15.49 -21.48
N PRO A 160 5.13 14.53 -22.22
CA PRO A 160 4.52 14.00 -23.44
C PRO A 160 3.20 13.27 -23.13
N ASP A 161 2.16 13.54 -23.92
CA ASP A 161 0.86 12.88 -23.76
C ASP A 161 0.96 11.39 -24.12
N LEU A 162 0.67 10.49 -23.18
CA LEU A 162 0.65 9.05 -23.42
C LEU A 162 -0.55 8.58 -24.27
N THR A 163 -1.54 9.45 -24.48
CA THR A 163 -2.79 9.14 -25.22
C THR A 163 -2.85 9.76 -26.62
N ALA A 164 -1.79 10.46 -27.05
CA ALA A 164 -1.67 11.03 -28.39
C ALA A 164 -1.26 10.00 -29.44
#